data_AF-A0A936T255-F1
#
_entry.id   AF-A0A936T255-F1
#
_cell.length_a   1.000
_cell.length_b   1.000
_cell.length_c   1.000
_cell.angle_alpha   90.00
_cell.angle_beta   90.00
_cell.angle_gamma   90.00
#
_symmetry.space_group_name_H-M   'P 1'
#
loop_
_entity.id
_entity.type
_entity.pdbx_description
1 polymer ?
#
loop_
_entity_poly.entity_id
_entity_poly.type
_entity_poly.pdbx_seq_one_letter_code
_entity_poly.pdbx_strand_id
1 'polypeptide(L)'
;MKKSQAELWAAIDAAFTEVVSVCREARAAEALLERKHREDAVAQGRQAEAETHSAIPNERVHPRLASIDDLVEDLAFQKKHPNGADLVAMKAKIRDRLHLLKNALASTYSEEDTHAILFPIVVYFDELVRFVSRDVAIQWETLQGEIYNTESGGEEFYKYLEQIKSPQLAVEVYYYCLQDGFEGMYADDPARIDDYKKQLEARMQIVPIAAEPPRAEPPAPELVKFPVLYYVAAAGAIVGLYFVLRLIGASY
;
A
#
# COMPACT_ATOMS: atom_id res chain seq x y z
N MET A 1 -18.56 -2.43 -11.37
CA MET A 1 -18.31 -3.28 -10.18
C MET A 1 -17.34 -2.53 -9.30
N LYS A 2 -17.62 -2.42 -7.98
CA LYS A 2 -16.64 -1.88 -7.03
C LYS A 2 -15.45 -2.85 -6.95
N LYS A 3 -14.23 -2.33 -6.88
CA LYS A 3 -13.05 -3.17 -6.68
C LYS A 3 -13.01 -3.68 -5.24
N SER A 4 -12.51 -4.89 -5.06
CA SER A 4 -12.21 -5.45 -3.74
C SER A 4 -11.00 -4.75 -3.12
N GLN A 5 -10.88 -4.79 -1.79
CA GLN A 5 -9.73 -4.22 -1.07
C GLN A 5 -8.40 -4.84 -1.53
N ALA A 6 -8.39 -6.14 -1.85
CA ALA A 6 -7.21 -6.82 -2.39
C ALA A 6 -6.77 -6.27 -3.76
N GLU A 7 -7.73 -5.98 -4.65
CA GLU A 7 -7.42 -5.38 -5.96
C GLU A 7 -6.92 -3.94 -5.84
N LEU A 8 -7.38 -3.18 -4.83
CA LEU A 8 -6.89 -1.84 -4.55
C LEU A 8 -5.47 -1.88 -3.99
N TRP A 9 -5.19 -2.81 -3.07
CA TRP A 9 -3.82 -3.06 -2.59
C TRP A 9 -2.88 -3.46 -3.71
N ALA A 10 -3.30 -4.35 -4.60
CA ALA A 10 -2.50 -4.72 -5.77
C ALA A 10 -2.22 -3.52 -6.68
N ALA A 11 -3.18 -2.58 -6.82
CA ALA A 11 -2.97 -1.37 -7.60
C ALA A 11 -1.98 -0.40 -6.95
N ILE A 12 -2.01 -0.29 -5.61
CA ILE A 12 -1.06 0.50 -4.81
C ILE A 12 0.33 -0.10 -4.90
N ASP A 13 0.48 -1.41 -4.65
CA ASP A 13 1.75 -2.12 -4.72
C ASP A 13 2.41 -2.02 -6.11
N ALA A 14 1.60 -2.19 -7.16
CA ALA A 14 2.06 -1.97 -8.53
C ALA A 14 2.51 -0.52 -8.79
N ALA A 15 1.87 0.48 -8.15
CA ALA A 15 2.31 1.87 -8.27
C ALA A 15 3.65 2.10 -7.58
N PHE A 16 3.83 1.59 -6.36
CA PHE A 16 5.10 1.67 -5.66
C PHE A 16 6.23 0.96 -6.41
N THR A 17 5.96 -0.24 -6.91
CA THR A 17 6.95 -1.02 -7.68
C THR A 17 7.40 -0.27 -8.93
N GLU A 18 6.46 0.29 -9.69
CA GLU A 18 6.75 1.03 -10.92
C GLU A 18 7.54 2.32 -10.64
N VAL A 19 7.10 3.12 -9.65
CA VAL A 19 7.79 4.37 -9.30
C VAL A 19 9.19 4.12 -8.75
N VAL A 20 9.35 3.11 -7.89
CA VAL A 20 10.67 2.72 -7.38
C VAL A 20 11.59 2.29 -8.51
N SER A 21 11.10 1.50 -9.47
CA SER A 21 11.87 1.12 -10.65
C SER A 21 12.32 2.33 -11.45
N VAL A 22 11.43 3.30 -11.68
CA VAL A 22 11.74 4.53 -12.41
C VAL A 22 12.76 5.40 -11.65
N CYS A 23 12.60 5.58 -10.33
CA CYS A 23 13.55 6.32 -9.50
C CYS A 23 14.92 5.63 -9.47
N ARG A 24 14.96 4.29 -9.44
CA ARG A 24 16.19 3.50 -9.47
C ARG A 24 16.93 3.67 -10.80
N GLU A 25 16.22 3.58 -11.91
CA GLU A 25 16.78 3.87 -13.24
C GLU A 25 17.35 5.30 -13.29
N ALA A 26 16.60 6.29 -12.82
CA ALA A 26 17.05 7.66 -12.79
C ALA A 26 18.30 7.84 -11.90
N ARG A 27 18.34 7.24 -10.71
CA ARG A 27 19.50 7.29 -9.81
C ARG A 27 20.74 6.67 -10.46
N ALA A 28 20.58 5.52 -11.13
CA ALA A 28 21.67 4.87 -11.86
C ALA A 28 22.20 5.76 -13.00
N ALA A 29 21.31 6.40 -13.76
CA ALA A 29 21.69 7.32 -14.83
C ALA A 29 22.44 8.56 -14.30
N GLU A 30 22.00 9.14 -13.19
CA GLU A 30 22.69 10.27 -12.54
C GLU A 30 24.06 9.85 -11.98
N ALA A 31 24.15 8.67 -11.36
CA ALA A 31 25.43 8.14 -10.87
C ALA A 31 26.46 7.93 -12.00
N LEU A 32 26.01 7.51 -13.19
CA LEU A 32 26.87 7.41 -14.38
C LEU A 32 27.38 8.78 -14.84
N LEU A 33 26.51 9.79 -14.83
CA LEU A 33 26.89 11.15 -15.19
C LEU A 33 27.91 11.73 -14.19
N GLU A 34 27.67 11.56 -12.89
CA GLU A 34 28.57 11.94 -11.81
C GLU A 34 29.96 11.27 -11.97
N ARG A 35 29.98 9.97 -12.31
CA ARG A 35 31.21 9.22 -12.57
C ARG A 35 31.98 9.80 -13.77
N LYS A 36 31.29 10.07 -14.88
CA LYS A 36 31.90 10.64 -16.09
C LYS A 36 32.49 12.03 -15.81
N HIS A 37 31.76 12.90 -15.12
CA HIS A 37 32.26 14.21 -14.73
C HIS A 37 33.53 14.12 -13.85
N ARG A 38 33.59 13.13 -12.95
CA ARG A 38 34.77 12.87 -12.12
C ARG A 38 35.96 12.41 -12.95
N GLU A 39 35.76 11.49 -13.88
CA GLU A 39 36.80 11.00 -14.79
C GLU A 39 37.35 12.14 -15.68
N ASP A 40 36.47 12.99 -16.23
CA ASP A 40 36.86 14.15 -17.04
C ASP A 40 37.65 15.20 -16.23
N ALA A 41 37.26 15.45 -14.98
CA ALA A 41 37.97 16.37 -14.09
C ALA A 41 39.40 15.90 -13.78
N VAL A 42 39.56 14.59 -13.51
CA VAL A 42 40.87 13.96 -13.28
C VAL A 42 41.73 14.04 -14.54
N ALA A 43 41.15 13.74 -15.72
CA ALA A 43 41.87 13.82 -17.00
C ALA A 43 42.34 15.25 -17.32
N GLN A 44 41.62 16.27 -16.86
CA GLN A 44 41.98 17.69 -17.01
C GLN A 44 43.02 18.18 -16.00
N GLY A 45 43.56 17.30 -15.15
CA GLY A 45 44.58 17.66 -14.15
C GLY A 45 44.07 18.62 -13.08
N ARG A 46 42.75 18.82 -12.98
CA ARG A 46 42.14 19.52 -11.86
C ARG A 46 42.24 18.58 -10.66
N GLN A 47 43.00 18.96 -9.63
CA GLN A 47 42.81 18.32 -8.33
C GLN A 47 41.32 18.45 -8.03
N ALA A 48 40.70 17.31 -7.73
CA ALA A 48 39.29 17.24 -7.43
C ALA A 48 39.04 18.06 -6.15
N GLU A 49 38.83 19.36 -6.29
CA GLU A 49 37.90 20.14 -5.45
C GLU A 49 36.49 19.58 -5.74
N ALA A 50 36.31 18.28 -5.51
CA ALA A 50 35.05 17.56 -5.61
C ALA A 50 34.46 17.34 -4.21
N GLU A 51 34.93 18.10 -3.23
CA GLU A 51 34.16 18.37 -2.05
C GLU A 51 33.29 19.59 -2.34
N THR A 52 32.01 19.50 -2.00
CA THR A 52 31.05 20.62 -1.98
C THR A 52 30.21 20.89 -3.24
N HIS A 53 29.68 19.89 -3.95
CA HIS A 53 28.34 20.07 -4.60
C HIS A 53 27.38 18.89 -4.39
N SER A 54 27.79 17.78 -3.78
CA SER A 54 26.86 16.76 -3.26
C SER A 54 26.65 16.96 -1.76
N ALA A 55 25.71 17.84 -1.39
CA ALA A 55 25.26 17.95 0.00
C ALA A 55 23.84 17.38 0.18
N ILE A 56 23.54 16.29 -0.53
CA ILE A 56 22.96 15.16 0.20
C ILE A 56 24.19 14.40 0.71
N PRO A 57 24.42 14.29 2.03
CA PRO A 57 25.48 13.43 2.53
C PRO A 57 25.38 12.09 1.84
N ASN A 58 26.50 11.55 1.35
CA ASN A 58 26.62 10.23 0.74
C ASN A 58 26.16 9.07 1.67
N GLU A 59 25.59 9.40 2.84
CA GLU A 59 25.18 8.49 3.91
C GLU A 59 23.68 8.14 3.91
N ARG A 60 22.80 8.91 3.25
CA ARG A 60 21.36 8.58 3.23
C ARG A 60 20.85 8.34 1.81
N VAL A 61 21.07 7.12 1.32
CA VAL A 61 20.35 6.57 0.18
C VAL A 61 19.14 5.83 0.71
N HIS A 62 17.95 6.09 0.14
CA HIS A 62 16.75 5.33 0.50
C HIS A 62 16.97 3.83 0.23
N PRO A 63 16.61 2.90 1.15
CA PRO A 63 16.92 1.47 1.00
C PRO A 63 16.47 0.88 -0.35
N ARG A 64 15.30 1.28 -0.84
CA ARG A 64 14.78 0.86 -2.16
C ARG A 64 15.62 1.31 -3.37
N LEU A 65 16.46 2.32 -3.20
CA LEU A 65 17.30 2.90 -4.25
C LEU A 65 18.79 2.55 -4.06
N ALA A 66 19.14 1.77 -3.03
CA ALA A 66 20.53 1.49 -2.67
C ALA A 66 21.25 0.58 -3.67
N SER A 67 20.54 -0.37 -4.28
CA SER A 67 21.13 -1.32 -5.23
C SER A 67 20.94 -0.82 -6.67
N ILE A 68 21.94 -0.13 -7.21
CA ILE A 68 21.97 0.36 -8.61
C ILE A 68 23.13 -0.24 -9.43
N ASP A 69 24.01 -1.03 -8.80
CA ASP A 69 25.27 -1.48 -9.39
C ASP A 69 25.07 -2.30 -10.67
N ASP A 70 24.05 -3.16 -10.68
CA ASP A 70 23.63 -3.94 -11.86
C ASP A 70 23.31 -3.06 -13.08
N LEU A 71 22.61 -1.93 -12.86
CA LEU A 71 22.26 -0.98 -13.92
C LEU A 71 23.46 -0.14 -14.35
N VAL A 72 24.28 0.27 -13.38
CA VAL A 72 25.48 1.08 -13.64
C VAL A 72 26.52 0.29 -14.44
N GLU A 73 26.64 -1.02 -14.22
CA GLU A 73 27.55 -1.90 -14.96
C GLU A 73 27.03 -2.30 -16.35
N ASP A 74 25.73 -2.16 -16.63
CA ASP A 74 25.14 -2.51 -17.93
C ASP A 74 25.50 -1.49 -19.03
N LEU A 75 26.28 -1.96 -20.02
CA LEU A 75 26.69 -1.17 -21.18
C LEU A 75 25.51 -0.70 -22.06
N ALA A 76 24.42 -1.49 -22.16
CA ALA A 76 23.23 -1.10 -22.91
C ALA A 76 22.51 0.04 -22.19
N PHE A 77 22.43 -0.02 -20.86
CA PHE A 77 21.88 1.04 -20.03
C PHE A 77 22.70 2.33 -20.15
N GLN A 78 24.03 2.25 -20.03
CA GLN A 78 24.93 3.39 -20.18
C GLN A 78 24.75 4.13 -21.51
N LYS A 79 24.65 3.37 -22.62
CA LYS A 79 24.43 3.95 -23.96
C LYS A 79 23.09 4.66 -24.09
N LYS A 80 22.06 4.19 -23.38
CA LYS A 80 20.71 4.78 -23.38
C LYS A 80 20.65 6.07 -22.55
N HIS A 81 21.52 6.22 -21.55
CA HIS A 81 21.53 7.35 -20.62
C HIS A 81 22.86 8.15 -20.67
N PRO A 82 23.28 8.69 -21.84
CA PRO A 82 24.59 9.33 -21.98
C PRO A 82 24.72 10.67 -21.23
N ASN A 83 23.59 11.28 -20.87
CA ASN A 83 23.49 12.62 -20.28
C ASN A 83 22.73 12.62 -18.94
N GLY A 84 22.62 11.48 -18.26
CA GLY A 84 21.85 11.35 -17.02
C GLY A 84 20.39 10.94 -17.25
N ALA A 85 19.56 11.21 -16.25
CA ALA A 85 18.16 10.84 -16.22
C ALA A 85 17.28 11.78 -17.08
N ASP A 86 16.32 11.20 -17.82
CA ASP A 86 15.28 11.98 -18.49
C ASP A 86 14.14 12.28 -17.49
N LEU A 87 14.23 13.44 -16.85
CA LEU A 87 13.28 13.85 -15.80
C LEU A 87 11.88 14.10 -16.35
N VAL A 88 11.75 14.52 -17.61
CA VAL A 88 10.46 14.76 -18.24
C VAL A 88 9.75 13.43 -18.46
N ALA A 89 10.46 12.45 -19.03
CA ALA A 89 9.92 11.11 -19.21
C ALA A 89 9.62 10.42 -17.87
N MET A 90 10.49 10.59 -16.87
CA MET A 90 10.27 10.10 -15.50
C MET A 90 9.00 10.70 -14.89
N LYS A 91 8.84 12.03 -14.91
CA LYS A 91 7.65 12.71 -14.36
C LYS A 91 6.38 12.27 -15.08
N ALA A 92 6.41 12.15 -16.41
CA ALA A 92 5.27 11.64 -17.18
C ALA A 92 4.86 10.23 -16.73
N LYS A 93 5.80 9.30 -16.58
CA LYS A 93 5.51 7.94 -16.10
C LYS A 93 4.89 7.93 -14.71
N ILE A 94 5.44 8.70 -13.77
CA ILE A 94 4.90 8.77 -12.40
C ILE A 94 3.49 9.36 -12.40
N ARG A 95 3.23 10.42 -13.18
CA ARG A 95 1.88 10.98 -13.33
C ARG A 95 0.90 9.97 -13.90
N ASP A 96 1.27 9.28 -14.98
CA ASP A 96 0.39 8.28 -15.61
C ASP A 96 0.04 7.18 -14.60
N ARG A 97 1.03 6.72 -13.83
CA ARG A 97 0.82 5.75 -12.74
C ARG A 97 -0.13 6.27 -11.66
N LEU A 98 0.05 7.51 -11.21
CA LEU A 98 -0.82 8.15 -10.23
C LEU A 98 -2.24 8.35 -10.76
N HIS A 99 -2.42 8.68 -12.04
CA HIS A 99 -3.72 8.76 -12.68
C HIS A 99 -4.43 7.40 -12.71
N LEU A 100 -3.72 6.32 -13.07
CA LEU A 100 -4.26 4.97 -13.03
C LEU A 100 -4.68 4.56 -11.61
N LEU A 101 -3.85 4.88 -10.62
CA LEU A 101 -4.16 4.61 -9.21
C LEU A 101 -5.38 5.40 -8.74
N LYS A 102 -5.43 6.71 -9.02
CA LYS A 102 -6.58 7.58 -8.70
C LYS A 102 -7.87 7.01 -9.30
N ASN A 103 -7.85 6.59 -10.56
CA ASN A 103 -9.02 5.99 -11.22
C ASN A 103 -9.44 4.67 -10.56
N ALA A 104 -8.48 3.84 -10.13
CA ALA A 104 -8.77 2.62 -9.39
C ALA A 104 -9.44 2.92 -8.04
N LEU A 105 -8.94 3.90 -7.29
CA LEU A 105 -9.51 4.31 -6.00
C LEU A 105 -10.90 4.94 -6.14
N ALA A 106 -11.06 5.87 -7.08
CA ALA A 106 -12.32 6.58 -7.33
C ALA A 106 -13.46 5.67 -7.82
N SER A 107 -13.13 4.46 -8.29
CA SER A 107 -14.15 3.44 -8.63
C SER A 107 -14.86 2.86 -7.40
N THR A 108 -14.29 3.06 -6.20
CA THR A 108 -14.74 2.42 -4.95
C THR A 108 -14.99 3.44 -3.83
N TYR A 109 -14.15 4.47 -3.75
CA TYR A 109 -14.15 5.49 -2.70
C TYR A 109 -14.71 6.83 -3.18
N SER A 110 -15.13 7.67 -2.23
CA SER A 110 -15.48 9.07 -2.50
C SER A 110 -14.24 9.87 -2.90
N GLU A 111 -14.43 11.11 -3.35
CA GLU A 111 -13.32 12.01 -3.65
C GLU A 111 -12.47 12.30 -2.40
N GLU A 112 -13.12 12.52 -1.25
CA GLU A 112 -12.47 12.75 0.05
C GLU A 112 -11.66 11.53 0.49
N ASP A 113 -12.26 10.34 0.43
CA ASP A 113 -11.57 9.09 0.79
C ASP A 113 -10.42 8.79 -0.19
N THR A 114 -10.62 9.04 -1.48
CA THR A 114 -9.58 8.89 -2.50
C THR A 114 -8.42 9.84 -2.22
N HIS A 115 -8.70 11.08 -1.84
CA HIS A 115 -7.69 12.05 -1.42
C HIS A 115 -6.92 11.54 -0.20
N ALA A 116 -7.63 11.07 0.84
CA ALA A 116 -7.02 10.55 2.07
C ALA A 116 -6.08 9.35 1.81
N ILE A 117 -6.36 8.53 0.81
CA ILE A 117 -5.50 7.41 0.41
C ILE A 117 -4.35 7.85 -0.49
N LEU A 118 -4.62 8.71 -1.47
CA LEU A 118 -3.65 9.05 -2.53
C LEU A 118 -2.62 10.07 -2.07
N PHE A 119 -3.01 11.01 -1.21
CA PHE A 119 -2.13 12.06 -0.71
C PHE A 119 -0.80 11.53 -0.11
N PRO A 120 -0.79 10.59 0.86
CA PRO A 120 0.46 10.08 1.42
C PRO A 120 1.35 9.39 0.39
N ILE A 121 0.77 8.82 -0.67
CA ILE A 121 1.51 8.16 -1.76
C ILE A 121 2.22 9.22 -2.62
N VAL A 122 1.51 10.29 -2.99
CA VAL A 122 2.09 11.39 -3.78
C VAL A 122 3.24 12.06 -3.05
N VAL A 123 3.05 12.39 -1.77
CA VAL A 123 4.09 13.00 -0.94
C VAL A 123 5.31 12.09 -0.82
N TYR A 124 5.08 10.78 -0.63
CA TYR A 124 6.20 9.84 -0.56
C TYR A 124 6.92 9.69 -1.91
N PHE A 125 6.21 9.69 -3.03
CA PHE A 125 6.86 9.66 -4.35
C PHE A 125 7.75 10.87 -4.58
N ASP A 126 7.33 12.08 -4.17
CA ASP A 126 8.21 13.25 -4.22
C ASP A 126 9.45 13.09 -3.34
N GLU A 127 9.33 12.47 -2.16
CA GLU A 127 10.48 12.16 -1.32
C GLU A 127 11.43 11.14 -1.97
N LEU A 128 10.90 10.09 -2.61
CA LEU A 128 11.72 9.15 -3.37
C LEU A 128 12.48 9.84 -4.51
N VAL A 129 11.86 10.81 -5.21
CA VAL A 129 12.54 11.59 -6.24
C VAL A 129 13.68 12.42 -5.66
N ARG A 130 13.55 12.97 -4.45
CA ARG A 130 14.63 13.71 -3.79
C ARG A 130 15.89 12.86 -3.56
N PHE A 131 15.74 11.55 -3.45
CA PHE A 131 16.86 10.61 -3.31
C PHE A 131 17.54 10.23 -4.65
N VAL A 132 17.06 10.71 -5.79
CA VAL A 132 17.67 10.43 -7.11
C VAL A 132 18.97 11.20 -7.32
N SER A 133 18.95 12.52 -7.19
CA SER A 133 20.15 13.37 -7.10
C SER A 133 19.73 14.77 -6.65
N ARG A 134 20.70 15.58 -6.20
CA ARG A 134 20.43 16.97 -5.81
C ARG A 134 19.99 17.82 -7.00
N ASP A 135 20.65 17.66 -8.14
CA ASP A 135 20.35 18.44 -9.35
C ASP A 135 18.94 18.12 -9.85
N VAL A 136 18.56 16.83 -9.79
CA VAL A 136 17.19 16.39 -10.06
C VAL A 136 16.21 17.02 -9.08
N ALA A 137 16.50 16.99 -7.77
CA ALA A 137 15.62 17.56 -6.76
C ALA A 137 15.37 19.07 -6.95
N ILE A 138 16.37 19.83 -7.43
CA ILE A 138 16.24 21.27 -7.69
C ILE A 138 15.37 21.54 -8.92
N GLN A 139 15.49 20.72 -9.96
CA GLN A 139 14.75 20.89 -11.22
C GLN A 139 13.32 20.31 -11.16
N TRP A 140 13.05 19.47 -10.17
CA TRP A 140 11.78 18.77 -10.03
C TRP A 140 10.69 19.66 -9.44
N GLU A 141 9.74 20.07 -10.27
CA GLU A 141 8.46 20.58 -9.78
C GLU A 141 7.69 19.44 -9.10
N THR A 142 7.46 19.57 -7.79
CA THR A 142 6.89 18.50 -6.96
C THR A 142 5.47 18.11 -7.39
N LEU A 143 5.16 16.82 -7.30
CA LEU A 143 3.85 16.25 -7.60
C LEU A 143 2.79 16.73 -6.61
N GLN A 144 3.15 16.86 -5.33
CA GLN A 144 2.28 17.42 -4.29
C GLN A 144 1.88 18.88 -4.60
N GLY A 145 2.80 19.67 -5.16
CA GLY A 145 2.51 21.04 -5.61
C GLY A 145 1.58 21.05 -6.83
N GLU A 146 1.86 20.19 -7.80
CA GLU A 146 1.05 20.09 -9.02
C GLU A 146 -0.38 19.58 -8.76
N ILE A 147 -0.53 18.56 -7.89
CA ILE A 147 -1.79 17.84 -7.67
C ILE A 147 -2.62 18.48 -6.55
N TYR A 148 -1.96 18.94 -5.48
CA TYR A 148 -2.62 19.41 -4.26
C TYR A 148 -2.31 20.87 -3.91
N ASN A 149 -1.47 21.55 -4.72
CA ASN A 149 -1.06 22.93 -4.47
C ASN A 149 -0.46 23.13 -3.07
N THR A 150 0.36 22.17 -2.63
CA THR A 150 1.12 22.23 -1.38
C THR A 150 2.62 22.12 -1.61
N GLU A 151 3.40 22.83 -0.82
CA GLU A 151 4.87 22.69 -0.76
C GLU A 151 5.32 21.98 0.53
N SER A 152 4.40 21.82 1.49
CA SER A 152 4.62 21.31 2.85
C SER A 152 4.07 19.90 3.06
N GLY A 153 4.02 19.07 2.01
CA GLY A 153 3.38 17.76 2.10
C GLY A 153 3.98 16.84 3.16
N GLY A 154 5.28 16.96 3.48
CA GLY A 154 5.92 16.21 4.57
C GLY A 154 5.39 16.56 5.96
N GLU A 155 4.96 17.80 6.20
CA GLU A 155 4.30 18.22 7.44
C GLU A 155 2.81 17.85 7.42
N GLU A 156 2.15 18.09 6.28
CA GLU A 156 0.74 17.76 6.09
C GLU A 156 0.47 16.26 6.17
N PHE A 157 1.43 15.41 5.78
CA PHE A 157 1.38 13.96 5.96
C PHE A 157 1.05 13.62 7.41
N TYR A 158 1.83 14.13 8.37
CA TYR A 158 1.62 13.82 9.79
C TYR A 158 0.37 14.49 10.34
N LYS A 159 0.02 15.71 9.89
CA LYS A 159 -1.25 16.36 10.25
C LYS A 159 -2.46 15.52 9.84
N TYR A 160 -2.45 14.97 8.63
CA TYR A 160 -3.53 14.11 8.15
C TYR A 160 -3.53 12.74 8.83
N LEU A 161 -2.35 12.16 9.08
CA LEU A 161 -2.21 10.90 9.84
C LEU A 161 -2.86 11.00 11.22
N GLU A 162 -2.72 12.14 11.91
CA GLU A 162 -3.36 12.35 13.22
C GLU A 162 -4.90 12.41 13.14
N GLN A 163 -5.43 12.93 12.04
CA GLN A 163 -6.87 13.18 11.86
C GLN A 163 -7.61 12.02 11.18
N ILE A 164 -6.88 11.11 10.54
CA ILE A 164 -7.48 10.05 9.73
C ILE A 164 -8.24 9.03 10.59
N LYS A 165 -9.50 8.79 10.20
CA LYS A 165 -10.40 7.82 10.86
C LYS A 165 -10.91 6.76 9.88
N SER A 166 -11.06 7.13 8.63
CA SER A 166 -11.55 6.29 7.53
C SER A 166 -11.05 6.85 6.19
N PRO A 167 -11.01 6.03 5.13
CA PRO A 167 -11.23 4.58 5.15
C PRO A 167 -10.04 3.84 5.79
N GLN A 168 -10.26 2.60 6.24
CA GLN A 168 -9.21 1.77 6.84
C GLN A 168 -7.99 1.63 5.91
N LEU A 169 -8.22 1.52 4.60
CA LEU A 169 -7.16 1.47 3.60
C LEU A 169 -6.21 2.67 3.68
N ALA A 170 -6.72 3.86 4.02
CA ALA A 170 -5.87 5.03 4.13
C ALA A 170 -4.93 4.90 5.34
N VAL A 171 -5.43 4.46 6.50
CA VAL A 171 -4.62 4.16 7.70
C VAL A 171 -3.50 3.17 7.37
N GLU A 172 -3.84 2.10 6.65
CA GLU A 172 -2.88 1.07 6.22
C GLU A 172 -1.83 1.63 5.24
N VAL A 173 -2.22 2.52 4.33
CA VAL A 173 -1.28 3.18 3.39
C VAL A 173 -0.32 4.12 4.11
N TYR A 174 -0.80 4.94 5.06
CA TYR A 174 0.08 5.76 5.89
C TYR A 174 1.10 4.90 6.64
N TYR A 175 0.65 3.80 7.24
CA TYR A 175 1.53 2.87 7.92
C TYR A 175 2.54 2.24 6.96
N TYR A 176 2.10 1.83 5.77
CA TYR A 176 2.97 1.28 4.73
C TYR A 176 4.05 2.28 4.32
N CYS A 177 3.72 3.54 4.05
CA CYS A 177 4.72 4.57 3.71
C CYS A 177 5.78 4.73 4.81
N LEU A 178 5.37 4.79 6.08
CA LEU A 178 6.31 4.89 7.20
C LEU A 178 7.18 3.64 7.32
N GLN A 179 6.60 2.44 7.16
CA GLN A 179 7.38 1.20 7.20
C GLN A 179 8.38 1.09 6.06
N ASP A 180 8.04 1.66 4.90
CA ASP A 180 8.87 1.61 3.72
C ASP A 180 10.06 2.59 3.75
N GLY A 181 10.00 3.60 4.62
CA GLY A 181 11.09 4.54 4.84
C GLY A 181 10.72 6.01 4.63
N PHE A 182 9.44 6.36 4.55
CA PHE A 182 9.02 7.75 4.51
C PHE A 182 9.42 8.49 5.81
N GLU A 183 10.12 9.60 5.67
CA GLU A 183 10.62 10.41 6.79
C GLU A 183 9.83 11.72 6.94
N GLY A 184 9.59 12.44 5.83
CA GLY A 184 8.92 13.74 5.83
C GLY A 184 9.60 14.75 6.75
N MET A 185 8.81 15.46 7.57
CA MET A 185 9.34 16.46 8.51
C MET A 185 10.17 15.88 9.68
N TYR A 186 10.15 14.56 9.88
CA TYR A 186 10.84 13.89 11.00
C TYR A 186 12.10 13.14 10.57
N ALA A 187 12.74 13.52 9.45
CA ALA A 187 14.01 12.97 9.00
C ALA A 187 15.12 13.02 10.08
N ASP A 188 15.09 14.00 10.97
CA ASP A 188 16.05 14.16 12.07
C ASP A 188 15.55 13.57 13.41
N ASP A 189 14.34 13.00 13.44
CA ASP A 189 13.74 12.39 14.64
C ASP A 189 13.10 11.02 14.32
N PRO A 190 13.91 9.96 14.12
CA PRO A 190 13.41 8.61 13.85
C PRO A 190 12.55 8.04 14.98
N ALA A 191 12.77 8.46 16.23
CA ALA A 191 11.99 8.01 17.37
C ALA A 191 10.52 8.46 17.23
N ARG A 192 10.30 9.67 16.71
CA ARG A 192 8.95 10.17 16.43
C ARG A 192 8.24 9.36 15.35
N ILE A 193 8.96 8.94 14.32
CA ILE A 193 8.44 8.06 13.25
C ILE A 193 7.99 6.72 13.86
N ASP A 194 8.82 6.12 14.71
CA ASP A 194 8.49 4.86 15.40
C ASP A 194 7.26 4.97 16.31
N ASP A 195 7.07 6.11 16.96
CA ASP A 195 5.88 6.38 17.76
C ASP A 195 4.61 6.43 16.89
N TYR A 196 4.67 7.06 15.72
CA TYR A 196 3.54 7.05 14.77
C TYR A 196 3.26 5.65 14.23
N LYS A 197 4.29 4.85 13.90
CA LYS A 197 4.13 3.45 13.49
C LYS A 197 3.37 2.64 14.54
N LYS A 198 3.79 2.71 15.81
CA LYS A 198 3.13 2.02 16.93
C LYS A 198 1.67 2.48 17.11
N GLN A 199 1.40 3.77 16.98
CA GLN A 199 0.04 4.30 17.06
C GLN A 199 -0.86 3.75 15.94
N LEU A 200 -0.35 3.68 14.71
CA LEU A 200 -1.09 3.12 13.59
C LEU A 200 -1.30 1.60 13.75
N GLU A 201 -0.29 0.86 14.19
CA GLU A 201 -0.43 -0.58 14.52
C GLU A 201 -1.52 -0.84 15.54
N ALA A 202 -1.55 -0.06 16.63
CA ALA A 202 -2.59 -0.16 17.64
C ALA A 202 -3.98 0.12 17.03
N ARG A 203 -4.13 1.16 16.19
CA ARG A 203 -5.41 1.47 15.53
C ARG A 203 -5.88 0.34 14.61
N MET A 204 -4.97 -0.32 13.90
CA MET A 204 -5.29 -1.44 13.01
C MET A 204 -5.67 -2.71 13.78
N GLN A 205 -5.12 -2.91 14.99
CA GLN A 205 -5.50 -4.02 15.88
C GLN A 205 -6.83 -3.77 16.60
N ILE A 206 -7.17 -2.51 16.88
CA ILE A 206 -8.44 -2.08 17.50
C ILE A 206 -9.50 -1.82 16.43
N VAL A 207 -9.59 -2.63 15.37
CA VAL A 207 -10.88 -2.72 14.66
C VAL A 207 -11.78 -3.50 15.61
N PRO A 208 -12.70 -2.86 16.34
CA PRO A 208 -13.67 -3.63 17.08
C PRO A 208 -14.40 -4.42 16.02
N ILE A 209 -14.58 -5.73 16.22
CA ILE A 209 -15.73 -6.41 15.62
C ILE A 209 -16.87 -5.49 16.01
N ALA A 210 -17.38 -4.70 15.06
CA ALA A 210 -18.57 -3.91 15.26
C ALA A 210 -19.54 -4.94 15.79
N ALA A 211 -19.85 -4.85 17.08
CA ALA A 211 -20.75 -5.79 17.70
C ALA A 211 -21.98 -5.72 16.81
N GLU A 212 -22.24 -6.78 16.06
CA GLU A 212 -23.52 -6.92 15.39
C GLU A 212 -24.55 -6.59 16.47
N PRO A 213 -25.52 -5.70 16.21
CA PRO A 213 -26.62 -5.50 17.17
C PRO A 213 -27.04 -6.91 17.57
N PRO A 214 -27.06 -7.23 18.88
CA PRO A 214 -26.97 -8.60 19.38
C PRO A 214 -27.80 -9.46 18.48
N ARG A 215 -27.11 -10.29 17.67
CA ARG A 215 -27.78 -11.13 16.69
C ARG A 215 -28.84 -11.85 17.49
N ALA A 216 -30.11 -11.53 17.24
CA ALA A 216 -31.21 -12.07 18.01
C ALA A 216 -30.95 -13.57 18.07
N GLU A 217 -30.74 -14.09 19.28
CA GLU A 217 -30.51 -15.52 19.46
C GLU A 217 -31.60 -16.20 18.62
N PRO A 218 -31.23 -17.08 17.67
CA PRO A 218 -32.26 -17.82 16.95
C PRO A 218 -33.17 -18.40 18.03
N PRO A 219 -34.51 -18.19 17.94
CA PRO A 219 -35.41 -18.63 18.99
C PRO A 219 -35.04 -20.08 19.29
N ALA A 220 -34.74 -20.36 20.56
CA ALA A 220 -34.36 -21.69 21.00
C ALA A 220 -35.27 -22.69 20.28
N PRO A 221 -34.71 -23.72 19.61
CA PRO A 221 -35.50 -24.56 18.72
C PRO A 221 -36.76 -24.95 19.46
N GLU A 222 -37.92 -24.50 18.96
CA GLU A 222 -39.18 -24.88 19.55
C GLU A 222 -39.18 -26.40 19.54
N LEU A 223 -39.02 -26.98 20.73
CA LEU A 223 -39.16 -28.41 20.92
C LEU A 223 -40.61 -28.71 20.56
N VAL A 224 -40.82 -29.07 19.30
CA VAL A 224 -42.11 -29.47 18.76
C VAL A 224 -42.60 -30.54 19.72
N LYS A 225 -43.69 -30.24 20.45
CA LYS A 225 -44.32 -31.21 21.33
C LYS A 225 -44.89 -32.30 20.43
N PHE A 226 -44.11 -33.34 20.20
CA PHE A 226 -44.49 -34.44 19.32
C PHE A 226 -45.77 -35.09 19.85
N PRO A 227 -46.82 -35.26 19.01
CA PRO A 227 -48.10 -35.79 19.47
C PRO A 227 -47.99 -37.31 19.69
N VAL A 228 -47.64 -37.71 20.91
CA VAL A 228 -47.43 -39.10 21.38
C VAL A 228 -48.57 -40.05 20.98
N LEU A 229 -49.79 -39.53 20.90
CA LEU A 229 -50.99 -40.26 20.49
C LEU A 229 -50.83 -40.93 19.11
N TYR A 230 -50.15 -40.30 18.15
CA TYR A 230 -49.94 -40.89 16.82
C TYR A 230 -49.04 -42.13 16.89
N TYR A 231 -47.98 -42.10 17.70
CA TYR A 231 -47.07 -43.24 17.85
C TYR A 231 -47.70 -44.39 18.63
N VAL A 232 -48.52 -44.10 19.64
CA VAL A 232 -49.29 -45.11 20.37
C VAL A 232 -50.32 -45.77 19.46
N ALA A 233 -51.02 -44.99 18.63
CA ALA A 233 -51.96 -45.50 17.64
C ALA A 233 -51.25 -46.38 16.59
N ALA A 234 -50.10 -45.93 16.07
CA ALA A 234 -49.32 -46.69 15.09
C ALA A 234 -48.78 -48.00 15.68
N ALA A 235 -48.22 -47.97 16.90
CA ALA A 235 -47.76 -49.17 17.60
C ALA A 235 -48.93 -50.14 17.86
N GLY A 236 -50.08 -49.62 18.29
CA GLY A 236 -51.31 -50.40 18.48
C GLY A 236 -51.77 -51.08 17.18
N ALA A 237 -51.73 -50.37 16.05
CA ALA A 237 -52.09 -50.92 14.74
C ALA A 237 -51.14 -52.05 14.31
N ILE A 238 -49.82 -51.88 14.52
CA ILE A 238 -48.82 -52.91 14.21
C ILE A 238 -49.04 -54.16 15.07
N VAL A 239 -49.25 -53.99 16.38
CA VAL A 239 -49.52 -55.11 17.30
C VAL A 239 -50.83 -55.79 16.95
N GLY A 240 -51.89 -55.03 16.67
CA GLY A 240 -53.18 -55.58 16.25
C GLY A 240 -53.06 -56.40 14.97
N LEU A 241 -52.36 -55.88 13.96
CA LEU A 241 -52.10 -56.59 12.72
C LEU A 241 -51.32 -57.88 12.94
N TYR A 242 -50.29 -57.85 13.81
CA TYR A 242 -49.54 -59.05 14.18
C TYR A 242 -50.43 -60.13 14.79
N PHE A 243 -51.35 -59.77 15.69
CA PHE A 243 -52.27 -60.73 16.29
C PHE A 243 -53.28 -61.30 15.28
N VAL A 244 -53.80 -60.46 14.37
CA VAL A 244 -54.68 -60.92 13.29
C VAL A 244 -53.97 -61.92 12.39
N LEU A 245 -52.75 -61.59 11.94
CA LEU A 245 -51.94 -62.49 11.12
C LEU A 245 -51.61 -63.79 11.86
N ARG A 246 -51.33 -63.72 13.17
CA ARG A 246 -51.06 -64.89 14.00
C ARG A 246 -52.29 -65.80 14.17
N LEU A 247 -53.49 -65.23 14.31
CA LEU A 247 -54.74 -66.00 14.42
C LEU A 247 -55.11 -66.69 13.11
N ILE A 248 -54.92 -66.00 11.97
CA ILE A 248 -55.14 -66.56 10.63
C ILE A 248 -54.13 -67.69 10.36
N GLY A 249 -52.86 -67.51 10.73
CA GLY A 249 -51.83 -68.54 10.58
C GLY A 249 -51.94 -69.73 11.54
N ALA A 250 -52.69 -69.60 12.64
CA ALA A 250 -52.95 -70.69 13.59
C ALA A 250 -54.18 -71.55 13.21
N SER A 251 -54.93 -71.16 12.17
CA SER A 251 -56.14 -71.85 11.70
C SER A 251 -55.91 -72.68 10.42
N TYR A 252 -54.66 -72.90 10.05
CA TYR A 252 -54.19 -73.78 8.97
C TYR A 252 -53.31 -74.90 9.51
#